data_AF-A0A845GFD1-F1
#
_entry.id   AF-A0A845GFD1-F1
#
_cell.length_a   1.000
_cell.length_b   1.000
_cell.length_c   1.000
_cell.angle_alpha   90.00
_cell.angle_beta   90.00
_cell.angle_gamma   90.00
#
_symmetry.space_group_name_H-M   'P 1'
#
loop_
_entity.id
_entity.type
_entity.pdbx_description
1 polymer ?
#
loop_
_entity_poly.entity_id
_entity_poly.type
_entity_poly.pdbx_seq_one_letter_code
_entity_poly.pdbx_strand_id
1 'polypeptide(L)'
;LAHQDRDGVELQVESLRAQPGGRFAVRRTTRLAALEQLQNALQISEQGKQSGVIAVRLQGHDAQQVAATLGQIGAEYMRQNLARRSEEAEKTLAFLDQQLPALKAQLEQAELRYNGYRGSHGSVNIDQEVRIALDSLAAAQARRSAQVQRRAELLGRYTDEHPLLRALNAQARASEREIGALQERIAQLPLLEQEQSRLAREVKVDNDLYTALLNTAQQLRLVAVGRVGNVRLVDAPVAPERALLPDRPLIVVLGLVTGLFLGTLLAFASRAVRGGI
;
A
#
# COMPACT_ATOMS: atom_id res chain seq x y z
N LEU A 1 -11.79 31.78 50.70
CA LEU A 1 -11.69 33.24 50.43
C LEU A 1 -12.04 33.45 48.97
N ALA A 2 -13.25 33.91 48.69
CA ALA A 2 -13.70 34.16 47.32
C ALA A 2 -13.13 35.50 46.85
N HIS A 3 -12.36 35.49 45.77
CA HIS A 3 -11.87 36.69 45.11
C HIS A 3 -12.49 36.72 43.72
N GLN A 4 -13.28 37.76 43.44
CA GLN A 4 -14.04 37.90 42.21
C GLN A 4 -13.28 38.85 41.28
N ASP A 5 -12.78 38.32 40.17
CA ASP A 5 -12.21 39.10 39.08
C ASP A 5 -13.25 39.29 37.96
N ARG A 6 -13.15 40.39 37.21
CA ARG A 6 -14.18 40.95 36.30
C ARG A 6 -14.56 40.09 35.08
N ASP A 7 -14.06 38.85 34.99
CA ASP A 7 -14.28 37.91 33.89
C ASP A 7 -14.98 36.59 34.32
N GLY A 8 -15.55 36.53 35.52
CA GLY A 8 -16.48 35.45 35.91
C GLY A 8 -15.84 34.08 36.21
N VAL A 9 -14.57 34.05 36.60
CA VAL A 9 -13.93 32.82 37.11
C VAL A 9 -13.97 32.83 38.63
N GLU A 10 -14.76 31.93 39.21
CA GLU A 10 -14.82 31.71 40.65
C GLU A 10 -13.81 30.62 41.05
N LEU A 11 -12.82 30.99 41.87
CA LEU A 11 -11.79 30.07 42.36
C LEU A 11 -12.16 29.60 43.77
N GLN A 12 -12.56 28.33 43.88
CA GLN A 12 -12.78 27.68 45.16
C GLN A 12 -11.49 27.04 45.65
N VAL A 13 -10.95 27.54 46.76
CA VAL A 13 -9.76 27.00 47.41
C VAL A 13 -10.19 26.03 48.51
N GLU A 14 -10.02 24.73 48.27
CA GLU A 14 -10.47 23.66 49.17
C GLU A 14 -9.53 23.48 50.38
N SER A 15 -8.23 23.66 50.20
CA SER A 15 -7.27 23.74 51.30
C SER A 15 -6.06 24.59 50.91
N LEU A 16 -5.53 25.38 51.85
CA LEU A 16 -4.36 26.21 51.64
C LEU A 16 -3.35 25.94 52.75
N ARG A 17 -2.27 25.21 52.43
CA ARG A 17 -1.11 25.06 53.31
C ARG A 17 -0.08 26.12 52.94
N ALA A 18 -0.10 27.23 53.67
CA ALA A 18 0.82 28.35 53.48
C ALA A 18 1.45 28.75 54.81
N GLN A 19 2.70 29.23 54.75
CA GLN A 19 3.32 29.90 55.90
C GLN A 19 2.60 31.23 56.17
N PRO A 20 2.51 31.70 57.44
CA PRO A 20 1.88 32.97 57.77
C PRO A 20 2.46 34.12 56.93
N GLY A 21 1.61 34.83 56.18
CA GLY A 21 2.02 35.92 55.29
C GLY A 21 2.31 35.54 53.83
N GLY A 22 2.15 34.27 53.44
CA GLY A 22 2.30 33.83 52.04
C GLY A 22 1.33 34.54 51.09
N ARG A 23 1.87 35.23 50.07
CA ARG A 23 1.09 35.84 48.99
C ARG A 23 1.11 34.92 47.77
N PHE A 24 -0.05 34.69 47.18
CA PHE A 24 -0.20 33.88 45.98
C PHE A 24 -0.64 34.77 44.82
N ALA A 25 0.03 34.61 43.68
CA ALA A 25 -0.37 35.26 42.43
C ALA A 25 -1.09 34.23 41.57
N VAL A 26 -2.38 34.47 41.32
CA VAL A 26 -3.15 33.69 40.35
C VAL A 26 -2.94 34.37 38.99
N ARG A 27 -2.51 33.60 37.99
CA ARG A 27 -2.42 34.06 36.60
C ARG A 27 -3.37 33.22 35.75
N ARG A 28 -4.18 33.89 34.94
CA ARG A 28 -4.98 33.27 33.90
C ARG A 28 -4.18 33.29 32.60
N THR A 29 -3.94 32.11 32.05
CA THR A 29 -3.36 31.95 30.71
C THR A 29 -4.49 31.65 29.73
N THR A 30 -4.49 32.30 28.57
CA THR A 30 -5.45 31.97 27.51
C THR A 30 -5.12 30.62 26.87
N ARG A 31 -6.11 29.94 26.29
CA ARG A 31 -5.90 28.67 25.60
C ARG A 31 -4.86 28.78 24.49
N LEU A 32 -4.88 29.88 23.73
CA LEU A 32 -3.93 30.13 22.64
C LEU A 32 -2.50 30.25 23.17
N ALA A 33 -2.28 31.07 24.21
CA ALA A 33 -0.96 31.22 24.81
C ALA A 33 -0.43 29.92 25.41
N ALA A 34 -1.30 29.11 26.03
CA ALA A 34 -0.92 27.80 26.55
C ALA A 34 -0.52 26.81 25.42
N LEU A 35 -1.22 26.84 24.28
CA LEU A 35 -0.89 26.03 23.10
C LEU A 35 0.45 26.45 22.49
N GLU A 36 0.69 27.75 22.31
CA GLU A 36 1.96 28.26 21.78
C GLU A 36 3.14 27.92 22.71
N GLN A 37 2.96 28.08 24.03
CA GLN A 37 3.96 27.67 25.01
C GLN A 37 4.26 26.17 24.92
N LEU A 38 3.23 25.34 24.80
CA LEU A 38 3.38 23.90 24.68
C LEU A 38 4.11 23.52 23.38
N GLN A 39 3.74 24.12 22.25
CA GLN A 39 4.39 23.87 20.95
C GLN A 39 5.87 24.27 20.96
N ASN A 40 6.21 25.42 21.56
CA ASN A 40 7.59 25.89 21.66
C ASN A 40 8.43 25.03 22.64
N ALA A 41 7.80 24.49 23.68
CA ALA A 41 8.45 23.63 24.67
C ALA A 41 8.58 22.16 24.22
N LEU A 42 7.81 21.73 23.22
CA LEU A 42 7.80 20.38 22.68
C LEU A 42 8.86 20.24 21.58
N GLN A 43 9.80 19.34 21.78
CA GLN A 43 10.84 19.02 20.81
C GLN A 43 10.68 17.58 20.34
N ILE A 44 10.50 17.41 19.03
CA ILE A 44 10.34 16.11 18.39
C ILE A 44 11.58 15.84 17.53
N SER A 45 12.22 14.70 17.76
CA SER A 45 13.44 14.31 17.04
C SER A 45 13.45 12.81 16.77
N GLU A 46 13.98 12.38 15.63
CA GLU A 46 14.23 10.96 15.37
C GLU A 46 15.52 10.49 16.07
N GLN A 47 15.47 9.34 16.74
CA GLN A 47 16.59 8.80 17.50
C GLN A 47 17.51 7.94 16.61
N GLY A 48 18.38 8.61 15.85
CA GLY A 48 19.29 7.97 14.91
C GLY A 48 18.75 8.00 13.47
N LYS A 49 19.65 7.94 12.48
CA LYS A 49 19.28 8.03 11.06
C LYS A 49 18.45 6.81 10.66
N GLN A 50 17.19 7.02 10.24
CA GLN A 50 16.28 5.98 9.75
C GLN A 50 15.97 4.90 10.80
N SER A 51 15.96 5.29 12.08
CA SER A 51 15.64 4.37 13.18
C SER A 51 14.14 4.08 13.28
N GLY A 52 13.30 4.99 12.78
CA GLY A 52 11.85 4.92 12.98
C GLY A 52 11.42 5.16 14.44
N VAL A 53 12.34 5.54 15.32
CA VAL A 53 12.07 5.85 16.73
C VAL A 53 11.95 7.35 16.90
N ILE A 54 10.76 7.81 17.27
CA ILE A 54 10.50 9.23 17.52
C ILE A 54 10.69 9.50 19.02
N ALA A 55 11.67 10.32 19.35
CA ALA A 55 11.89 10.83 20.69
C ALA A 55 11.16 12.18 20.83
N VAL A 56 10.26 12.26 21.81
CA VAL A 56 9.51 13.47 22.15
C VAL A 56 9.99 13.97 23.50
N ARG A 57 10.41 15.23 23.57
CA ARG A 57 10.87 15.89 24.79
C ARG A 57 9.98 17.10 25.08
N LEU A 58 9.63 17.30 26.34
CA LEU A 58 8.86 18.46 26.79
C LEU A 58 9.63 19.17 27.90
N GLN A 59 9.80 20.48 27.78
CA GLN A 59 10.48 21.31 28.78
C GLN A 59 9.45 22.10 29.61
N GLY A 60 9.66 22.19 30.93
CA GLY A 60 8.77 22.95 31.81
C GLY A 60 9.31 23.10 33.23
N HIS A 61 8.54 23.77 34.07
CA HIS A 61 8.97 24.16 35.43
C HIS A 61 8.66 23.12 36.50
N ASP A 62 7.61 22.31 36.31
CA ASP A 62 7.17 21.27 37.25
C ASP A 62 7.33 19.89 36.61
N ALA A 63 8.19 19.06 37.21
CA ALA A 63 8.51 17.72 36.74
C ALA A 63 7.28 16.80 36.65
N GLN A 64 6.33 16.91 37.60
CA GLN A 64 5.12 16.08 37.61
C GLN A 64 4.17 16.51 36.50
N GLN A 65 3.96 17.82 36.35
CA GLN A 65 3.09 18.36 35.29
C GLN A 65 3.64 18.09 33.89
N VAL A 66 4.96 18.20 33.71
CA VAL A 66 5.63 17.91 32.42
C VAL A 66 5.45 16.44 32.04
N ALA A 67 5.74 15.51 32.95
CA ALA A 67 5.59 14.08 32.69
C ALA A 67 4.12 13.70 32.42
N ALA A 68 3.19 14.22 33.22
CA ALA A 68 1.76 13.99 33.01
C ALA A 68 1.27 14.55 31.66
N THR A 69 1.68 15.77 31.31
CA THR A 69 1.30 16.40 30.03
C THR A 69 1.85 15.63 28.84
N LEU A 70 3.13 15.26 28.87
CA LEU A 70 3.75 14.46 27.80
C LEU A 70 3.10 13.08 27.68
N GLY A 71 2.77 12.44 28.81
CA GLY A 71 2.04 11.18 28.84
C GLY A 71 0.65 11.27 28.22
N GLN A 72 -0.10 12.33 28.53
CA GLN A 72 -1.42 12.59 27.96
C GLN A 72 -1.35 12.85 26.45
N ILE A 73 -0.38 13.64 25.97
CA ILE A 73 -0.18 13.87 24.54
C ILE A 73 0.10 12.53 23.82
N GLY A 74 0.99 11.70 24.37
CA GLY A 74 1.31 10.39 23.80
C GLY A 74 0.11 9.45 23.78
N ALA A 75 -0.64 9.37 24.88
CA ALA A 75 -1.84 8.53 24.97
C ALA A 75 -2.93 8.98 24.00
N GLU A 76 -3.16 10.29 23.87
CA GLU A 76 -4.16 10.85 22.96
C GLU A 76 -3.75 10.64 21.50
N TYR A 77 -2.46 10.81 21.17
CA TYR A 77 -1.93 10.51 19.84
C TYR A 77 -2.13 9.04 19.46
N MET A 78 -1.80 8.11 20.37
CA MET A 78 -2.04 6.68 20.15
C MET A 78 -3.52 6.36 19.96
N ARG A 79 -4.40 6.96 20.77
CA ARG A 79 -5.85 6.76 20.67
C ARG A 79 -6.39 7.28 19.34
N GLN A 80 -6.01 8.50 18.96
CA GLN A 80 -6.42 9.11 17.70
C GLN A 80 -5.90 8.32 16.49
N ASN A 81 -4.66 7.85 16.57
CA ASN A 81 -4.05 7.06 15.50
C ASN A 81 -4.76 5.70 15.33
N LEU A 82 -5.11 5.03 16.43
CA LEU A 82 -5.91 3.81 16.36
C LEU A 82 -7.30 4.09 15.77
N ALA A 83 -8.00 5.12 16.26
CA ALA A 83 -9.34 5.47 15.79
C ALA A 83 -9.35 5.81 14.29
N ARG A 84 -8.39 6.62 13.83
CA ARG A 84 -8.26 6.98 12.41
C ARG A 84 -8.01 5.76 11.55
N ARG A 85 -7.12 4.86 11.97
CA ARG A 85 -6.81 3.63 11.21
C ARG A 85 -8.02 2.71 11.10
N SER A 86 -8.78 2.52 12.18
CA SER A 86 -10.02 1.75 12.15
C SER A 86 -11.04 2.38 11.20
N GLU A 87 -11.23 3.70 11.26
CA GLU A 87 -12.15 4.43 10.37
C GLU A 87 -11.75 4.31 8.89
N GLU A 88 -10.46 4.44 8.58
CA GLU A 88 -9.94 4.26 7.22
C GLU A 88 -10.14 2.83 6.72
N ALA A 89 -9.91 1.83 7.58
CA ALA A 89 -10.13 0.43 7.26
C ALA A 89 -11.61 0.13 7.01
N GLU A 90 -12.52 0.68 7.82
CA GLU A 90 -13.97 0.55 7.65
C GLU A 90 -14.45 1.18 6.34
N LYS A 91 -14.00 2.40 6.02
CA LYS A 91 -14.34 3.08 4.75
C LYS A 91 -13.86 2.29 3.54
N THR A 92 -12.62 1.82 3.58
CA THR A 92 -12.03 1.03 2.49
C THR A 92 -12.74 -0.32 2.35
N LEU A 93 -13.05 -0.97 3.47
CA LEU A 93 -13.81 -2.21 3.50
C LEU A 93 -15.21 -2.03 2.91
N ALA A 94 -15.93 -0.96 3.29
CA ALA A 94 -17.26 -0.67 2.74
C ALA A 94 -17.22 -0.47 1.22
N PHE A 95 -16.20 0.21 0.70
CA PHE A 95 -15.98 0.33 -0.73
C PHE A 95 -15.74 -1.03 -1.39
N LEU A 96 -14.87 -1.87 -0.82
CA LEU A 96 -14.60 -3.21 -1.36
C LEU A 96 -15.84 -4.12 -1.31
N ASP A 97 -16.60 -4.11 -0.21
CA ASP A 97 -17.82 -4.90 -0.05
C ASP A 97 -18.90 -4.51 -1.08
N GLN A 98 -18.92 -3.25 -1.52
CA GLN A 98 -19.81 -2.80 -2.60
C GLN A 98 -19.31 -3.22 -4.00
N GLN A 99 -17.99 -3.29 -4.22
CA GLN A 99 -17.41 -3.60 -5.53
C GLN A 99 -17.24 -5.11 -5.79
N LEU A 100 -16.98 -5.90 -4.75
CA LEU A 100 -16.76 -7.34 -4.85
C LEU A 100 -17.89 -8.09 -5.58
N PRO A 101 -19.19 -7.77 -5.38
CA PRO A 101 -20.27 -8.41 -6.13
C PRO A 101 -20.20 -8.11 -7.64
N ALA A 102 -19.87 -6.88 -8.02
CA ALA A 102 -19.74 -6.51 -9.43
C ALA A 102 -18.56 -7.23 -10.08
N LEU A 103 -17.43 -7.32 -9.38
CA LEU A 103 -16.25 -8.04 -9.85
C LEU A 103 -16.51 -9.56 -9.94
N LYS A 104 -17.25 -10.12 -8.98
CA LYS A 104 -17.68 -11.52 -9.04
C LYS A 104 -18.57 -11.78 -10.25
N ALA A 105 -19.52 -10.89 -10.53
CA ALA A 105 -20.37 -11.00 -11.72
C ALA A 105 -19.57 -10.90 -13.03
N GLN A 106 -18.52 -10.06 -13.07
CA GLN A 106 -17.60 -9.98 -14.21
C GLN A 106 -16.83 -11.29 -14.41
N LEU A 107 -16.29 -11.87 -13.34
CA LEU A 107 -15.63 -13.17 -13.37
C LEU A 107 -16.59 -14.27 -13.88
N GLU A 108 -17.80 -14.35 -13.33
CA GLU A 108 -18.82 -15.31 -13.77
C GLU A 108 -19.15 -15.14 -15.27
N GLN A 109 -19.25 -13.90 -15.76
CA GLN A 109 -19.45 -13.64 -17.19
C GLN A 109 -18.24 -14.06 -18.05
N ALA A 110 -17.01 -13.84 -17.58
CA ALA A 110 -15.81 -14.30 -18.26
C ALA A 110 -15.76 -15.84 -18.32
N GLU A 111 -16.07 -16.51 -17.21
CA GLU A 111 -16.15 -17.98 -17.12
C GLU A 111 -17.22 -18.53 -18.07
N LEU A 112 -18.40 -17.92 -18.12
CA LEU A 112 -19.46 -18.30 -19.06
C LEU A 112 -19.03 -18.15 -20.52
N ARG A 113 -18.36 -17.04 -20.88
CA ARG A 113 -17.82 -16.84 -22.23
C ARG A 113 -16.78 -17.91 -22.58
N TYR A 114 -15.85 -18.19 -21.67
CA TYR A 114 -14.82 -19.21 -21.86
C TYR A 114 -15.41 -20.62 -21.99
N ASN A 115 -16.33 -20.99 -21.11
CA ASN A 115 -16.98 -22.29 -21.11
C ASN A 115 -17.88 -22.46 -22.34
N GLY A 116 -18.61 -21.41 -22.74
CA GLY A 116 -19.40 -21.39 -23.97
C GLY A 116 -18.53 -21.63 -25.20
N TYR A 117 -17.41 -20.92 -25.30
CA TYR A 117 -16.44 -21.09 -26.39
C TYR A 117 -15.84 -22.50 -26.44
N ARG A 118 -15.45 -23.07 -25.28
CA ARG A 118 -14.98 -24.46 -25.18
C ARG A 118 -16.05 -25.49 -25.54
N GLY A 119 -17.30 -25.20 -25.21
CA GLY A 119 -18.45 -26.06 -25.53
C GLY A 119 -18.76 -26.08 -27.03
N SER A 120 -18.67 -24.93 -27.71
CA SER A 120 -19.00 -24.81 -29.14
C SER A 120 -17.87 -25.25 -30.08
N HIS A 121 -16.61 -25.07 -29.69
CA HIS A 121 -15.44 -25.35 -30.54
C HIS A 121 -14.68 -26.63 -30.16
N GLY A 122 -15.25 -27.45 -29.28
CA GLY A 122 -14.68 -28.74 -28.87
C GLY A 122 -13.82 -28.61 -27.61
N SER A 123 -14.12 -29.42 -26.60
CA SER A 123 -13.44 -29.41 -25.31
C SER A 123 -12.05 -30.09 -25.33
N VAL A 124 -11.53 -30.40 -26.52
CA VAL A 124 -10.42 -31.33 -26.75
C VAL A 124 -9.19 -30.54 -27.16
N ASN A 125 -8.02 -30.96 -26.68
CA ASN A 125 -6.73 -30.34 -26.99
C ASN A 125 -6.61 -29.98 -28.48
N ILE A 126 -6.63 -28.68 -28.79
CA ILE A 126 -6.49 -28.16 -30.16
C ILE A 126 -5.19 -28.69 -30.78
N ASP A 127 -4.11 -28.81 -30.00
CA ASP A 127 -2.84 -29.42 -30.42
C ASP A 127 -3.00 -30.83 -30.99
N GLN A 128 -3.85 -31.65 -30.37
CA GLN A 128 -4.10 -33.01 -30.81
C GLN A 128 -4.97 -33.03 -32.07
N GLU A 129 -5.93 -32.12 -32.17
CA GLU A 129 -6.77 -31.96 -33.35
C GLU A 129 -5.98 -31.47 -34.56
N VAL A 130 -5.03 -30.54 -34.37
CA VAL A 130 -4.07 -30.11 -35.40
C VAL A 130 -3.27 -31.30 -35.91
N ARG A 131 -2.70 -32.12 -35.02
CA ARG A 131 -1.94 -33.33 -35.41
C ARG A 131 -2.79 -34.29 -36.23
N ILE A 132 -3.99 -34.62 -35.76
CA ILE A 132 -4.91 -35.53 -36.47
C ILE A 132 -5.28 -34.96 -37.85
N ALA A 133 -5.51 -33.65 -37.95
CA ALA A 133 -5.83 -33.00 -39.20
C ALA A 133 -4.64 -33.02 -40.18
N LEU A 134 -3.42 -32.79 -39.70
CA LEU A 134 -2.19 -32.86 -40.49
C LEU A 134 -1.92 -34.30 -40.99
N ASP A 135 -2.11 -35.30 -40.14
CA ASP A 135 -1.96 -36.71 -40.53
C ASP A 135 -2.99 -37.10 -41.60
N SER A 136 -4.25 -36.65 -41.43
CA SER A 136 -5.32 -36.87 -42.39
C SER A 136 -5.04 -36.17 -43.72
N LEU A 137 -4.49 -34.95 -43.69
CA LEU A 137 -4.07 -34.19 -44.87
C LEU A 137 -2.95 -34.91 -45.61
N ALA A 138 -1.92 -35.39 -44.90
CA ALA A 138 -0.82 -36.14 -45.48
C ALA A 138 -1.32 -37.44 -46.14
N ALA A 139 -2.24 -38.17 -45.49
CA ALA A 139 -2.86 -39.36 -46.06
C ALA A 139 -3.69 -39.06 -47.32
N ALA A 140 -4.48 -37.97 -47.32
CA ALA A 140 -5.27 -37.56 -48.48
C ALA A 140 -4.38 -37.13 -49.67
N GLN A 141 -3.29 -36.41 -49.41
CA GLN A 141 -2.28 -36.05 -50.41
C GLN A 141 -1.59 -37.28 -51.00
N ALA A 142 -1.25 -38.27 -50.17
CA ALA A 142 -0.68 -39.54 -50.64
C ALA A 142 -1.66 -40.30 -51.55
N ARG A 143 -2.95 -40.38 -51.18
CA ARG A 143 -4.01 -40.96 -52.03
C ARG A 143 -4.12 -40.23 -53.37
N ARG A 144 -4.09 -38.90 -53.34
CA ARG A 144 -4.16 -38.09 -54.56
C ARG A 144 -2.94 -38.31 -55.46
N SER A 145 -1.74 -38.39 -54.90
CA SER A 145 -0.52 -38.68 -55.64
C SER A 145 -0.59 -40.04 -56.34
N ALA A 146 -1.04 -41.08 -55.64
CA ALA A 146 -1.24 -42.41 -56.22
C ALA A 146 -2.29 -42.41 -57.35
N GLN A 147 -3.38 -41.63 -57.21
CA GLN A 147 -4.37 -41.46 -58.27
C GLN A 147 -3.79 -40.76 -59.52
N VAL A 148 -2.92 -39.76 -59.34
CA VAL A 148 -2.24 -39.06 -60.43
C VAL A 148 -1.28 -39.99 -61.17
N GLN A 149 -0.49 -40.78 -60.45
CA GLN A 149 0.41 -41.78 -61.04
C GLN A 149 -0.37 -42.81 -61.87
N ARG A 150 -1.44 -43.37 -61.29
CA ARG A 150 -2.29 -44.35 -61.98
C ARG A 150 -2.99 -43.78 -63.21
N ARG A 151 -3.31 -42.49 -63.21
CA ARG A 151 -3.84 -41.80 -64.40
C ARG A 151 -2.80 -41.73 -65.52
N ALA A 152 -1.56 -41.37 -65.20
CA ALA A 152 -0.48 -41.28 -66.19
C ALA A 152 -0.21 -42.65 -66.86
N GLU A 153 -0.26 -43.74 -66.08
CA GLU A 153 -0.14 -45.11 -66.61
C GLU A 153 -1.28 -45.49 -67.56
N LEU A 154 -2.52 -45.13 -67.21
CA LEU A 154 -3.71 -45.43 -68.02
C LEU A 154 -3.76 -44.61 -69.32
N LEU A 155 -3.31 -43.36 -69.31
CA LEU A 155 -3.24 -42.51 -70.52
C LEU A 155 -2.24 -43.02 -71.56
N GLY A 156 -1.25 -43.83 -71.16
CA GLY A 156 -0.36 -44.51 -72.10
C GLY A 156 -1.02 -45.68 -72.85
N ARG A 157 -2.21 -46.14 -72.43
CA ARG A 157 -2.92 -47.31 -72.98
C ARG A 157 -4.36 -47.04 -73.41
N TYR A 158 -4.98 -45.98 -72.90
CA TYR A 158 -6.39 -45.65 -73.10
C TYR A 158 -6.57 -44.14 -73.36
N THR A 159 -7.64 -43.79 -74.08
CA THR A 159 -8.05 -42.40 -74.30
C THR A 159 -8.84 -41.84 -73.12
N ASP A 160 -8.93 -40.51 -73.00
CA ASP A 160 -9.60 -39.79 -71.89
C ASP A 160 -11.08 -40.17 -71.69
N GLU A 161 -11.77 -40.68 -72.72
CA GLU A 161 -13.18 -41.07 -72.63
C GLU A 161 -13.43 -42.45 -72.00
N HIS A 162 -12.38 -43.23 -71.73
CA HIS A 162 -12.51 -44.58 -71.18
C HIS A 162 -13.18 -44.57 -69.78
N PRO A 163 -14.16 -45.45 -69.49
CA PRO A 163 -14.90 -45.46 -68.23
C PRO A 163 -14.01 -45.49 -66.96
N LEU A 164 -12.88 -46.21 -67.01
CA LEU A 164 -11.92 -46.28 -65.90
C LEU A 164 -11.23 -44.93 -65.60
N LEU A 165 -10.88 -44.16 -66.64
CA LEU A 165 -10.28 -42.83 -66.50
C LEU A 165 -11.28 -41.83 -65.93
N ARG A 166 -12.55 -41.90 -66.36
CA ARG A 166 -13.63 -41.07 -65.78
C ARG A 166 -13.84 -41.35 -64.29
N ALA A 167 -13.87 -42.62 -63.88
CA ALA A 167 -14.01 -43.00 -62.48
C ALA A 167 -12.81 -42.52 -61.64
N LEU A 168 -11.58 -42.68 -62.14
CA LEU A 168 -10.37 -42.22 -61.47
C LEU A 168 -10.33 -40.68 -61.34
N ASN A 169 -10.75 -39.95 -62.37
CA ASN A 169 -10.86 -38.50 -62.33
C ASN A 169 -11.92 -38.03 -61.32
N ALA A 170 -13.04 -38.73 -61.19
CA ALA A 170 -14.04 -38.44 -60.18
C ALA A 170 -13.49 -38.65 -58.76
N GLN A 171 -12.77 -39.76 -58.51
CA GLN A 171 -12.10 -40.01 -57.23
C GLN A 171 -11.02 -38.96 -56.93
N ALA A 172 -10.22 -38.58 -57.93
CA ALA A 172 -9.21 -37.54 -57.78
C ALA A 172 -9.85 -36.22 -57.35
N ARG A 173 -10.91 -35.77 -58.03
CA ARG A 173 -11.67 -34.57 -57.66
C ARG A 173 -12.22 -34.65 -56.24
N ALA A 174 -12.66 -35.82 -55.78
CA ALA A 174 -13.11 -36.02 -54.41
C ALA A 174 -11.95 -35.83 -53.40
N SER A 175 -10.79 -36.44 -53.66
CA SER A 175 -9.58 -36.24 -52.84
C SER A 175 -9.13 -34.78 -52.81
N GLU A 176 -9.25 -34.05 -53.93
CA GLU A 176 -8.93 -32.61 -53.99
C GLU A 176 -9.85 -31.77 -53.09
N ARG A 177 -11.14 -32.08 -53.08
CA ARG A 177 -12.10 -31.40 -52.18
C ARG A 177 -11.81 -31.73 -50.72
N GLU A 178 -11.47 -32.98 -50.41
CA GLU A 178 -11.07 -33.40 -49.06
C GLU A 178 -9.82 -32.66 -48.60
N ILE A 179 -8.78 -32.57 -49.44
CA ILE A 179 -7.56 -31.82 -49.17
C ILE A 179 -7.87 -30.34 -48.91
N GLY A 180 -8.68 -29.71 -49.76
CA GLY A 180 -9.08 -28.31 -49.57
C GLY A 180 -9.80 -28.08 -48.25
N ALA A 181 -10.77 -28.93 -47.91
CA ALA A 181 -11.50 -28.85 -46.65
C ALA A 181 -10.60 -29.05 -45.41
N LEU A 182 -9.63 -29.98 -45.49
CA LEU A 182 -8.66 -30.20 -44.43
C LEU A 182 -7.70 -29.00 -44.26
N GLN A 183 -7.25 -28.40 -45.37
CA GLN A 183 -6.40 -27.21 -45.35
C GLN A 183 -7.12 -26.01 -44.74
N GLU A 184 -8.39 -25.77 -45.12
CA GLU A 184 -9.21 -24.73 -44.52
C GLU A 184 -9.41 -24.95 -43.01
N ARG A 185 -9.68 -26.19 -42.60
CA ARG A 185 -9.81 -26.53 -41.19
C ARG A 185 -8.53 -26.24 -40.42
N ILE A 186 -7.37 -26.68 -40.93
CA ILE A 186 -6.06 -26.44 -40.32
C ILE A 186 -5.77 -24.94 -40.22
N ALA A 187 -6.14 -24.15 -41.23
CA ALA A 187 -5.93 -22.70 -41.21
C ALA A 187 -6.77 -21.96 -40.16
N GLN A 188 -7.91 -22.53 -39.74
CA GLN A 188 -8.77 -21.95 -38.70
C GLN A 188 -8.35 -22.31 -37.28
N LEU A 189 -7.67 -23.46 -37.08
CA LEU A 189 -7.29 -23.93 -35.73
C LEU A 189 -6.43 -22.95 -34.92
N PRO A 190 -5.42 -22.25 -35.48
CA PRO A 190 -4.61 -21.28 -34.71
C PRO A 190 -5.44 -20.09 -34.20
N LEU A 191 -6.39 -19.60 -35.00
CA LEU A 191 -7.29 -18.53 -34.59
C LEU A 191 -8.17 -18.99 -33.43
N LEU A 192 -8.63 -20.23 -33.47
CA LEU A 192 -9.43 -20.81 -32.41
C LEU A 192 -8.65 -20.94 -31.10
N GLU A 193 -7.39 -21.36 -31.18
CA GLU A 193 -6.48 -21.48 -30.05
C GLU A 193 -6.15 -20.11 -29.43
N GLN A 194 -5.85 -19.12 -30.27
CA GLN A 194 -5.55 -17.76 -29.83
C GLN A 194 -6.72 -17.17 -29.03
N GLU A 195 -7.95 -17.35 -29.54
CA GLU A 195 -9.15 -16.84 -28.90
C GLU A 195 -9.47 -17.60 -27.59
N GLN A 196 -9.30 -18.93 -27.58
CA GLN A 196 -9.42 -19.71 -26.34
C GLN A 196 -8.43 -19.22 -25.28
N SER A 197 -7.18 -19.00 -25.68
CA SER A 197 -6.10 -18.52 -24.81
C SER A 197 -6.37 -17.11 -24.29
N ARG A 198 -6.95 -16.24 -25.12
CA ARG A 198 -7.41 -14.90 -24.71
C ARG A 198 -8.48 -14.99 -23.63
N LEU A 199 -9.53 -15.78 -23.86
CA LEU A 199 -10.62 -15.97 -22.90
C LEU A 199 -10.13 -16.62 -21.59
N ALA A 200 -9.22 -17.60 -21.68
CA ALA A 200 -8.60 -18.22 -20.51
C ALA A 200 -7.80 -17.21 -19.68
N ARG A 201 -7.05 -16.30 -20.34
CA ARG A 201 -6.34 -15.21 -19.65
C ARG A 201 -7.30 -14.24 -19.00
N GLU A 202 -8.41 -13.87 -19.65
CA GLU A 202 -9.44 -13.01 -19.04
C GLU A 202 -9.98 -13.62 -17.75
N VAL A 203 -10.41 -14.88 -17.79
CA VAL A 203 -10.88 -15.60 -16.58
C VAL A 203 -9.82 -15.61 -15.49
N LYS A 204 -8.56 -15.88 -15.85
CA LYS A 204 -7.46 -15.89 -14.88
C LYS A 204 -7.24 -14.52 -14.25
N VAL A 205 -7.18 -13.46 -15.04
CA VAL A 205 -6.98 -12.08 -14.55
C VAL A 205 -8.11 -11.67 -13.62
N ASP A 206 -9.36 -11.93 -14.00
CA ASP A 206 -10.53 -11.60 -13.18
C ASP A 206 -10.55 -12.40 -11.88
N ASN A 207 -10.16 -13.68 -11.92
CA ASN A 207 -10.07 -14.54 -10.74
C ASN A 207 -8.96 -14.09 -9.78
N ASP A 208 -7.77 -13.79 -10.31
CA ASP A 208 -6.63 -13.29 -9.54
C ASP A 208 -6.99 -11.94 -8.88
N LEU A 209 -7.62 -11.04 -9.63
CA LEU A 209 -8.07 -9.74 -9.13
C LEU A 209 -9.14 -9.88 -8.04
N TYR A 210 -10.17 -10.71 -8.28
CA TYR A 210 -11.21 -10.99 -7.31
C TYR A 210 -10.64 -11.56 -6.01
N THR A 211 -9.76 -12.55 -6.12
CA THR A 211 -9.13 -13.19 -4.95
C THR A 211 -8.23 -12.22 -4.20
N ALA A 212 -7.45 -11.39 -4.90
CA ALA A 212 -6.60 -10.37 -4.28
C ALA A 212 -7.41 -9.33 -3.50
N LEU A 213 -8.50 -8.82 -4.09
CA LEU A 213 -9.41 -7.86 -3.44
C LEU A 213 -10.17 -8.51 -2.28
N LEU A 214 -10.61 -9.76 -2.43
CA LEU A 214 -11.27 -10.51 -1.36
C LEU A 214 -10.34 -10.71 -0.17
N ASN A 215 -9.09 -11.12 -0.41
CA ASN A 215 -8.08 -11.25 0.64
C ASN A 215 -7.79 -9.92 1.32
N THR A 216 -7.71 -8.83 0.54
CA THR A 216 -7.54 -7.47 1.09
C THR A 216 -8.72 -7.07 1.98
N ALA A 217 -9.95 -7.35 1.55
CA ALA A 217 -11.15 -7.10 2.34
C ALA A 217 -11.16 -7.91 3.65
N GLN A 218 -10.75 -9.19 3.60
CA GLN A 218 -10.61 -10.02 4.81
C GLN A 218 -9.57 -9.45 5.77
N GLN A 219 -8.41 -9.01 5.28
CA GLN A 219 -7.39 -8.37 6.10
C GLN A 219 -7.89 -7.06 6.72
N LEU A 220 -8.60 -6.22 5.95
CA LEU A 220 -9.20 -4.98 6.45
C LEU A 220 -10.28 -5.23 7.50
N ARG A 221 -11.08 -6.30 7.39
CA ARG A 221 -12.02 -6.72 8.45
C ARG A 221 -11.29 -7.02 9.75
N LEU A 222 -10.15 -7.71 9.68
CA LEU A 222 -9.31 -7.96 10.86
C LEU A 222 -8.74 -6.66 11.44
N VAL A 223 -8.36 -5.69 10.61
CA VAL A 223 -7.83 -4.39 11.07
C VAL A 223 -8.92 -3.50 11.64
N ALA A 224 -10.12 -3.50 11.07
CA ALA A 224 -11.26 -2.71 11.55
C ALA A 224 -11.68 -3.15 12.96
N VAL A 225 -11.74 -4.47 13.19
CA VAL A 225 -12.06 -5.06 14.50
C VAL A 225 -10.83 -5.11 15.42
N GLY A 226 -9.63 -5.18 14.85
CA GLY A 226 -8.37 -5.30 15.58
C GLY A 226 -7.88 -3.97 16.12
N ARG A 227 -7.59 -3.90 17.42
CA ARG A 227 -7.04 -2.69 18.07
C ARG A 227 -5.55 -2.44 17.78
N VAL A 228 -5.06 -2.80 16.60
CA VAL A 228 -3.62 -2.79 16.28
C VAL A 228 -3.22 -1.47 15.60
N GLY A 229 -2.60 -0.57 16.36
CA GLY A 229 -1.97 0.65 15.83
C GLY A 229 -0.60 0.37 15.18
N ASN A 230 -0.15 1.26 14.30
CA ASN A 230 1.24 1.30 13.76
C ASN A 230 2.20 2.10 14.66
N VAL A 231 1.69 2.78 15.68
CA VAL A 231 2.48 3.50 16.68
C VAL A 231 2.44 2.73 17.98
N ARG A 232 3.61 2.50 18.58
CA ARG A 232 3.76 1.84 19.88
C ARG A 232 4.60 2.71 20.81
N LEU A 233 4.14 2.89 22.04
CA LEU A 233 4.94 3.51 23.09
C LEU A 233 6.10 2.57 23.43
N VAL A 234 7.33 3.06 23.29
CA VAL A 234 8.55 2.30 23.63
C VAL A 234 8.95 2.58 25.08
N ASP A 235 8.99 3.86 25.45
CA ASP A 235 9.32 4.31 26.79
C ASP A 235 8.30 5.36 27.26
N ALA A 236 7.82 5.21 28.48
CA ALA A 236 6.80 6.08 29.05
C ALA A 236 7.47 7.30 29.72
N PRO A 237 6.89 8.50 29.60
CA PRO A 237 7.48 9.68 30.22
C PRO A 237 7.40 9.57 31.74
N VAL A 238 8.56 9.63 32.40
CA VAL A 238 8.71 9.64 33.86
C VAL A 238 9.11 11.03 34.35
N ALA A 239 8.65 11.41 35.53
CA ALA A 239 9.00 12.69 36.14
C ALA A 239 10.49 12.69 36.53
N PRO A 240 11.29 13.66 36.04
CA PRO A 240 12.71 13.71 36.36
C PRO A 240 12.94 14.08 37.84
N GLU A 241 13.84 13.36 38.52
CA GLU A 241 14.19 13.61 39.92
C GLU A 241 15.08 14.84 40.13
N ARG A 242 15.76 15.29 39.07
CA ARG A 242 16.66 16.46 39.09
C ARG A 242 16.33 17.39 37.93
N ALA A 243 16.42 18.69 38.15
CA ALA A 243 16.28 19.67 37.10
C ALA A 243 17.37 19.48 36.05
N LEU A 244 16.98 19.33 34.78
CA LEU A 244 17.90 19.08 33.67
C LEU A 244 18.59 20.37 33.19
N LEU A 245 17.99 21.53 33.44
CA LEU A 245 18.48 22.85 33.01
C LEU A 245 18.21 23.92 34.09
N PRO A 246 19.05 24.97 34.18
CA PRO A 246 20.38 25.10 33.60
C PRO A 246 21.46 24.43 34.49
N ASP A 247 22.56 23.99 33.89
CA ASP A 247 23.71 23.43 34.60
C ASP A 247 24.34 24.47 35.52
N ARG A 248 23.94 24.48 36.79
CA ARG A 248 24.48 25.36 37.83
C ARG A 248 26.01 25.49 37.80
N PRO A 249 26.81 24.42 37.66
CA PRO A 249 28.27 24.57 37.61
C PRO A 249 28.75 25.35 36.39
N LEU A 250 28.12 25.17 35.22
CA LEU A 250 28.49 25.89 34.00
C LEU A 250 28.27 27.40 34.16
N ILE A 251 27.14 27.79 34.76
CA ILE A 251 26.85 29.21 35.05
C ILE A 251 27.89 29.80 36.00
N VAL A 252 28.28 29.06 37.05
CA VAL A 252 29.29 29.52 38.01
C VAL A 252 30.64 29.71 37.32
N VAL A 253 31.09 28.76 36.50
CA VAL A 253 32.35 28.86 35.74
C VAL A 253 32.31 30.04 34.78
N LEU A 254 31.23 30.20 34.02
CA LEU A 254 31.08 31.30 33.06
C LEU A 254 31.07 32.66 33.78
N GLY A 255 30.41 32.76 34.92
CA GLY A 255 30.40 33.96 35.77
C GLY A 255 31.78 34.30 36.32
N LEU A 256 32.56 33.30 36.74
CA LEU A 256 33.93 33.51 37.23
C LEU A 256 34.86 33.98 36.12
N VAL A 257 34.79 33.36 34.93
CA VAL A 257 35.61 33.74 33.77
C VAL A 257 35.27 35.15 33.29
N THR A 258 33.98 35.47 33.14
CA THR A 258 33.54 36.81 32.72
C THR A 258 33.87 37.88 33.77
N GLY A 259 33.72 37.56 35.06
CA GLY A 259 34.11 38.45 36.16
C GLY A 259 35.61 38.74 36.18
N LEU A 260 36.45 37.71 35.99
CA LEU A 260 37.90 37.88 35.96
C LEU A 260 38.35 38.68 34.72
N PHE A 261 37.73 38.44 33.57
CA PHE A 261 37.98 39.20 32.34
C PHE A 261 37.60 40.69 32.45
N LEU A 262 36.41 40.99 32.99
CA LEU A 262 35.98 42.37 33.24
C LEU A 262 36.84 43.06 34.31
N GLY A 263 37.24 42.32 35.34
CA GLY A 263 38.12 42.81 36.40
C GLY A 263 39.52 43.19 35.89
N THR A 264 40.13 42.36 35.04
CA THR A 264 41.43 42.69 34.42
C THR A 264 41.32 43.88 33.48
N LEU A 265 40.27 43.95 32.65
CA LEU A 265 40.02 45.12 31.77
C LEU A 265 39.90 46.43 32.56
N LEU A 266 39.12 46.43 33.65
CA LEU A 266 38.98 47.60 34.52
C LEU A 266 40.29 47.96 35.20
N ALA A 267 41.07 46.99 35.67
CA ALA A 267 42.38 47.22 36.26
C ALA A 267 43.32 47.91 35.26
N PHE A 268 43.39 47.41 34.02
CA PHE A 268 44.19 48.01 32.95
C PHE A 268 43.70 49.41 32.56
N ALA A 269 42.38 49.61 32.40
CA ALA A 269 41.80 50.92 32.08
C ALA A 269 42.08 51.94 33.20
N SER A 270 41.92 51.54 34.47
CA SER A 270 42.18 52.40 35.63
C SER A 270 43.66 52.77 35.76
N ARG A 271 44.57 51.87 35.35
CA ARG A 271 46.01 52.11 35.30
C ARG A 271 46.38 53.03 34.15
N ALA A 272 45.77 52.89 32.97
CA ALA A 272 45.97 53.78 31.83
C ALA A 272 45.55 55.23 32.13
N VAL A 273 44.44 55.42 32.87
CA VAL A 273 43.97 56.76 33.30
C VAL A 273 44.91 57.39 34.33
N ARG A 274 45.51 56.60 35.24
CA ARG A 274 46.43 57.12 36.26
C ARG A 274 47.89 57.25 35.81
N GLY A 275 48.29 56.54 34.75
CA GLY A 275 49.62 56.63 34.14
C GLY A 275 49.75 57.71 33.05
N GLY A 276 48.70 58.49 32.83
CA GLY A 276 48.65 59.64 31.93
C GLY A 276 48.65 60.97 32.68
N ILE A 277 49.67 61.21 33.52
CA ILE A 277 50.20 62.51 33.95
C ILE A 277 51.70 62.34 34.22
#